data_AF-A0A7S3XJL9-F1
#
_entry.id   AF-A0A7S3XJL9-F1
#
_cell.length_a   1.000
_cell.length_b   1.000
_cell.length_c   1.000
_cell.angle_alpha   90.00
_cell.angle_beta   90.00
_cell.angle_gamma   90.00
#
_symmetry.space_group_name_H-M   'P 1'
#
loop_
_entity.id
_entity.type
_entity.pdbx_description
1 polymer ?
#
loop_
_entity_poly.entity_id
_entity_poly.type
_entity_poly.pdbx_seq_one_letter_code
_entity_poly.pdbx_strand_id
1 'polypeptide(L)'
;DSYVEVVREDLNGVAGVEIEVIDGPELKQKGLGGLHAVGRAAPNQPKLVILTHTPIGVDPGAPALAFCGKGITYDTGGLALKSRDGMCSMKTDMGGSAACFAAFAALAKTGGGPGR
;
A
#
# COMPACT_ATOMS: atom_id res chain seq x y z
N ASP A 1 -6.79 7.75 -6.58
CA ASP A 1 -6.77 8.47 -5.28
C ASP A 1 -7.51 7.77 -4.15
N SER A 2 -8.70 7.20 -4.37
CA SER A 2 -9.52 6.58 -3.31
C SER A 2 -8.80 5.61 -2.36
N TYR A 3 -7.87 4.78 -2.83
CA TYR A 3 -7.17 3.83 -1.96
C TYR A 3 -6.32 4.51 -0.88
N VAL A 4 -5.61 5.60 -1.23
CA VAL A 4 -4.79 6.34 -0.26
C VAL A 4 -5.66 7.07 0.75
N GLU A 5 -6.79 7.63 0.30
CA GLU A 5 -7.73 8.31 1.19
C GLU A 5 -8.33 7.34 2.21
N VAL A 6 -8.74 6.13 1.79
CA VAL A 6 -9.20 5.08 2.72
C VAL A 6 -8.13 4.75 3.77
N VAL A 7 -6.87 4.63 3.36
CA VAL A 7 -5.75 4.36 4.29
C VAL A 7 -5.58 5.50 5.29
N ARG A 8 -5.63 6.76 4.83
CA ARG A 8 -5.49 7.95 5.68
C ARG A 8 -6.64 8.09 6.67
N GLU A 9 -7.87 7.88 6.20
CA GLU A 9 -9.07 7.96 7.03
C GLU A 9 -9.06 6.89 8.13
N ASP A 10 -8.74 5.64 7.80
CA ASP A 10 -8.77 4.53 8.75
C ASP A 10 -7.66 4.62 9.82
N LEU A 11 -6.49 5.16 9.46
CA LEU A 11 -5.35 5.35 10.37
C LEU A 11 -5.36 6.72 11.07
N ASN A 12 -6.36 7.56 10.82
CA ASN A 12 -6.44 8.89 11.43
C ASN A 12 -6.46 8.79 12.97
N GLY A 13 -5.54 9.52 13.62
CA GLY A 13 -5.42 9.54 15.07
C GLY A 13 -4.76 8.30 15.70
N VAL A 14 -4.28 7.34 14.91
CA VAL A 14 -3.49 6.21 15.43
C VAL A 14 -2.08 6.69 15.78
N ALA A 15 -1.75 6.66 17.07
CA ALA A 15 -0.46 7.14 17.55
C ALA A 15 0.71 6.26 17.06
N GLY A 16 1.86 6.90 16.81
CA GLY A 16 3.07 6.19 16.37
C GLY A 16 3.04 5.69 14.93
N VAL A 17 2.02 6.05 14.14
CA VAL A 17 1.91 5.71 12.72
C VAL A 17 2.35 6.87 11.84
N GLU A 18 3.24 6.60 10.90
CA GLU A 18 3.65 7.51 9.83
C GLU A 18 3.17 6.97 8.47
N ILE A 19 2.73 7.88 7.59
CA ILE A 19 2.24 7.55 6.26
C ILE A 19 3.05 8.35 5.23
N GLU A 20 3.88 7.66 4.44
CA GLU A 20 4.56 8.22 3.27
C GLU A 20 3.87 7.74 1.99
N VAL A 21 3.71 8.65 1.03
CA VAL A 21 3.17 8.31 -0.30
C VAL A 21 4.13 8.87 -1.35
N ILE A 22 4.70 7.97 -2.16
CA ILE A 22 5.52 8.33 -3.31
C ILE A 22 4.66 8.16 -4.56
N ASP A 23 4.44 9.23 -5.33
CA ASP A 23 3.44 9.29 -6.40
C ASP A 23 4.05 9.56 -7.78
N GLY A 24 3.50 8.89 -8.79
CA GLY A 24 3.63 9.26 -10.20
C GLY A 24 5.08 9.42 -10.66
N PRO A 25 5.52 10.61 -11.10
CA PRO A 25 6.89 10.85 -11.55
C PRO A 25 7.96 10.64 -10.47
N GLU A 26 7.64 10.85 -9.19
CA GLU A 26 8.58 10.71 -8.08
C GLU A 26 9.07 9.25 -7.96
N LEU A 27 8.19 8.29 -8.25
CA LEU A 27 8.56 6.87 -8.31
C LEU A 27 9.74 6.64 -9.25
N LYS A 28 9.72 7.26 -10.44
CA LYS A 28 10.82 7.14 -11.40
C LYS A 28 12.10 7.80 -10.88
N GLN A 29 11.98 8.96 -10.22
CA GLN A 29 13.13 9.69 -9.66
C GLN A 29 13.80 8.91 -8.53
N LYS A 30 13.02 8.19 -7.70
CA LYS A 30 13.53 7.32 -6.64
C LYS A 30 13.99 5.93 -7.13
N GLY A 31 14.06 5.69 -8.44
CA GLY A 31 14.51 4.41 -9.01
C GLY A 31 13.46 3.30 -8.99
N LEU A 32 12.20 3.59 -8.64
CA LEU A 32 11.07 2.64 -8.63
C LEU A 32 10.46 2.47 -10.03
N GLY A 33 11.33 2.24 -11.01
CA GLY A 33 11.00 2.21 -12.44
C GLY A 33 9.99 1.13 -12.81
N GLY A 34 9.98 -0.02 -12.13
CA GLY A 34 9.01 -1.10 -12.36
C GLY A 34 7.59 -0.67 -12.01
N LEU A 35 7.36 -0.15 -10.81
CA LEU A 35 6.05 0.33 -10.37
C LEU A 35 5.56 1.50 -11.23
N HIS A 36 6.45 2.46 -11.51
CA HIS A 36 6.13 3.56 -12.40
C HIS A 36 5.75 3.06 -13.81
N ALA A 37 6.50 2.11 -14.38
CA ALA A 37 6.26 1.64 -15.73
C ALA A 37 4.92 0.91 -15.90
N VAL A 38 4.48 0.16 -14.88
CA VAL A 38 3.19 -0.53 -14.89
C VAL A 38 2.03 0.44 -14.84
N GLY A 39 2.08 1.45 -13.95
CA GLY A 39 0.93 2.33 -13.72
C GLY A 39 0.90 3.64 -14.50
N ARG A 40 2.01 4.08 -15.13
CA ARG A 40 2.10 5.43 -15.75
C ARG A 40 1.04 5.74 -16.81
N ALA A 41 0.49 4.71 -17.46
CA ALA A 41 -0.51 4.87 -18.51
C ALA A 41 -1.95 4.97 -17.98
N ALA A 42 -2.18 4.70 -16.69
CA ALA A 42 -3.49 4.81 -16.08
C ALA A 42 -3.84 6.30 -15.81
N PRO A 43 -5.14 6.67 -15.87
CA PRO A 43 -5.59 8.00 -15.47
C PRO A 43 -5.24 8.32 -14.01
N ASN A 44 -5.32 7.30 -13.14
CA ASN A 44 -4.83 7.37 -11.77
C ASN A 44 -3.35 6.99 -11.77
N GLN A 45 -2.49 7.94 -11.40
CA GLN A 45 -1.04 7.71 -11.36
C GLN A 45 -0.65 6.64 -10.31
N PRO A 46 0.42 5.86 -10.55
CA PRO A 46 0.87 4.83 -9.63
C PRO A 46 1.41 5.43 -8.33
N LYS A 47 1.23 4.71 -7.22
CA LYS A 47 1.65 5.15 -5.89
C LYS A 47 2.31 4.01 -5.14
N LEU A 48 3.34 4.33 -4.37
CA LEU A 48 3.84 3.48 -3.30
C LEU A 48 3.41 4.10 -1.96
N VAL A 49 2.63 3.35 -1.18
CA VAL A 49 2.21 3.75 0.16
C VAL A 49 3.07 3.00 1.16
N ILE A 50 3.76 3.74 2.02
CA ILE A 50 4.63 3.20 3.07
C ILE A 50 4.00 3.58 4.40
N LEU A 51 3.73 2.57 5.22
CA LEU A 51 3.16 2.73 6.55
C LEU A 51 4.18 2.22 7.56
N THR A 52 4.57 3.10 8.47
CA THR A 52 5.51 2.77 9.55
C THR A 52 4.78 2.91 10.87
N HIS A 53 4.91 1.93 11.75
CA HIS A 53 4.37 2.01 13.12
C HIS A 53 5.49 1.72 14.12
N THR A 54 5.77 2.67 14.99
CA THR A 54 6.74 2.54 16.08
C THR A 54 6.00 2.60 17.42
N PRO A 55 5.79 1.46 18.11
CA PRO A 55 5.11 1.45 19.41
C PRO A 55 5.86 2.26 20.47
N ILE A 56 5.12 2.82 21.43
CA ILE A 56 5.71 3.56 22.56
C ILE A 56 6.64 2.64 23.36
N GLY A 57 7.85 3.11 23.63
CA GLY A 57 8.84 2.38 24.44
C GLY A 57 9.64 1.33 23.66
N VAL A 58 9.41 1.19 22.35
CA VAL A 58 10.23 0.35 21.48
C VAL A 58 11.32 1.21 20.83
N ASP A 59 12.55 0.69 20.83
CA ASP A 59 13.69 1.31 20.14
C ASP A 59 13.41 1.39 18.63
N PRO A 60 13.54 2.56 17.97
CA PRO A 60 13.45 2.68 16.52
C PRO A 60 14.43 1.77 15.74
N GLY A 61 15.52 1.33 16.37
CA GLY A 61 16.48 0.38 15.80
C GLY A 61 16.13 -1.10 15.97
N ALA A 62 15.00 -1.41 16.63
CA ALA A 62 14.56 -2.79 16.81
C ALA A 62 14.20 -3.46 15.47
N PRO A 63 14.31 -4.79 15.36
CA PRO A 63 13.90 -5.51 14.15
C PRO A 63 12.44 -5.20 13.77
N ALA A 64 12.24 -4.74 12.54
CA ALA A 64 10.91 -4.45 12.01
C ALA A 64 10.36 -5.62 11.18
N LEU A 65 9.06 -5.87 11.30
CA LEU A 65 8.33 -6.74 10.39
C LEU A 65 7.76 -5.92 9.24
N ALA A 66 8.06 -6.32 7.99
CA ALA A 66 7.55 -5.66 6.80
C ALA A 66 6.50 -6.53 6.09
N PHE A 67 5.36 -5.93 5.75
CA PHE A 67 4.37 -6.51 4.86
C PHE A 67 4.43 -5.83 3.49
N CYS A 68 4.52 -6.60 2.42
CA CYS A 68 4.52 -6.10 1.05
C CYS A 68 3.33 -6.67 0.29
N GLY A 69 2.35 -5.82 -0.05
CA GLY A 69 1.13 -6.23 -0.72
C GLY A 69 0.97 -5.64 -2.12
N LYS A 70 0.63 -6.47 -3.11
CA LYS A 70 0.29 -6.03 -4.47
C LYS A 70 -0.98 -5.16 -4.45
N GLY A 71 -0.88 -3.94 -4.97
CA GLY A 71 -1.94 -2.91 -4.96
C GLY A 71 -2.46 -2.51 -6.34
N ILE A 72 -2.65 -3.46 -7.26
CA ILE A 72 -3.22 -3.16 -8.58
C ILE A 72 -4.74 -3.00 -8.43
N THR A 73 -5.22 -1.75 -8.41
CA THR A 73 -6.63 -1.43 -8.15
C THR A 73 -7.56 -1.92 -9.25
N TYR A 74 -7.07 -2.06 -10.48
CA TYR A 74 -7.74 -2.75 -11.56
C TYR A 74 -6.73 -3.23 -12.61
N ASP A 75 -6.77 -4.52 -12.97
CA ASP A 75 -5.85 -5.12 -13.95
C ASP A 75 -6.57 -5.43 -15.28
N THR A 76 -6.36 -4.60 -16.29
CA THR A 76 -6.84 -4.87 -17.66
C THR A 76 -5.94 -5.85 -18.42
N GLY A 77 -4.71 -6.10 -17.93
CA GLY A 77 -3.63 -6.77 -18.65
C GLY A 77 -2.71 -5.84 -19.45
N GLY A 78 -3.06 -4.55 -19.58
CA GLY A 78 -2.28 -3.59 -20.37
C GLY A 78 -2.29 -3.92 -21.86
N LEU A 79 -1.12 -3.93 -22.51
CA LEU A 79 -1.00 -4.31 -23.93
C LEU A 79 -1.41 -5.78 -24.16
N ALA A 80 -1.15 -6.65 -23.19
CA ALA A 80 -1.63 -8.02 -23.17
C ALA A 80 -3.05 -8.06 -22.57
N LEU A 81 -3.99 -7.43 -23.27
CA LEU A 81 -5.35 -7.21 -22.78
C LEU A 81 -6.04 -8.53 -22.44
N LYS A 82 -6.62 -8.62 -21.25
CA LYS A 82 -7.43 -9.77 -20.83
C LYS A 82 -8.69 -9.86 -21.69
N SER A 83 -9.23 -11.08 -21.80
CA SER A 83 -10.60 -11.26 -22.30
C SER A 83 -11.60 -10.57 -21.36
N ARG A 84 -12.79 -10.25 -21.86
CA ARG A 84 -13.86 -9.62 -21.07
C ARG A 84 -14.12 -10.39 -19.78
N ASP A 85 -14.32 -11.70 -19.89
CA ASP A 85 -14.67 -12.54 -18.75
C ASP A 85 -13.50 -12.67 -17.76
N GLY A 86 -12.25 -12.64 -18.26
CA GLY A 86 -11.04 -12.60 -17.43
C GLY A 86 -10.81 -11.27 -16.70
N MET A 87 -11.51 -10.20 -17.09
CA MET A 87 -11.35 -8.86 -16.50
C MET A 87 -12.40 -8.55 -15.43
N CYS A 88 -13.55 -9.22 -15.44
CA CYS A 88 -14.70 -8.93 -14.57
C CYS A 88 -14.35 -8.87 -13.07
N SER A 89 -13.44 -9.73 -12.59
CA SER A 89 -13.03 -9.79 -11.18
C SER A 89 -11.80 -8.96 -10.85
N MET A 90 -11.12 -8.32 -11.81
CA MET A 90 -9.80 -7.73 -11.62
C MET A 90 -9.75 -6.48 -10.73
N LYS A 91 -10.91 -6.01 -10.23
CA LYS A 91 -10.96 -5.10 -9.07
C LYS A 91 -10.36 -5.71 -7.80
N THR A 92 -10.24 -7.04 -7.72
CA THR A 92 -9.65 -7.74 -6.57
C THR A 92 -8.14 -7.93 -6.67
N ASP A 93 -7.49 -7.43 -7.72
CA ASP A 93 -6.05 -7.60 -7.95
C ASP A 93 -5.16 -6.74 -7.02
N MET A 94 -5.82 -6.05 -6.07
CA MET A 94 -5.24 -5.31 -4.94
C MET A 94 -5.47 -6.03 -3.59
N GLY A 95 -6.01 -7.25 -3.60
CA GLY A 95 -6.39 -7.98 -2.38
C GLY A 95 -5.20 -8.23 -1.45
N GLY A 96 -4.00 -8.41 -2.00
CA GLY A 96 -2.76 -8.52 -1.21
C GLY A 96 -2.44 -7.23 -0.44
N SER A 97 -2.52 -6.07 -1.09
CA SER A 97 -2.34 -4.78 -0.42
C SER A 97 -3.40 -4.54 0.65
N ALA A 98 -4.67 -4.89 0.37
CA ALA A 98 -5.74 -4.77 1.34
C ALA A 98 -5.51 -5.65 2.59
N ALA A 99 -5.04 -6.90 2.39
CA ALA A 99 -4.72 -7.80 3.49
C ALA A 99 -3.54 -7.28 4.33
N CYS A 100 -2.47 -6.80 3.68
CA CYS A 100 -1.33 -6.19 4.37
C CYS A 100 -1.74 -4.94 5.16
N PHE A 101 -2.55 -4.08 4.56
CA PHE A 101 -3.07 -2.89 5.21
C PHE A 101 -3.93 -3.23 6.44
N ALA A 102 -4.88 -4.16 6.30
CA ALA A 102 -5.74 -4.57 7.41
C ALA A 102 -4.93 -5.17 8.57
N ALA A 103 -3.92 -6.00 8.28
CA ALA A 103 -3.02 -6.56 9.29
C ALA A 103 -2.22 -5.46 10.01
N PHE A 104 -1.63 -4.53 9.24
CA PHE A 104 -0.91 -3.39 9.79
C PHE A 104 -1.80 -2.53 10.70
N ALA A 105 -2.99 -2.14 10.21
CA ALA A 105 -3.92 -1.31 10.93
C ALA A 105 -4.39 -1.98 12.23
N ALA A 106 -4.66 -3.29 12.21
CA ALA A 106 -5.02 -4.05 13.40
C ALA A 106 -3.90 -4.04 14.44
N LEU A 107 -2.64 -4.27 14.02
CA LEU A 107 -1.48 -4.24 14.91
C LEU A 107 -1.25 -2.85 15.50
N ALA A 108 -1.33 -1.80 14.68
CA ALA A 108 -1.14 -0.42 15.13
C ALA A 108 -2.22 0.01 16.14
N LYS A 109 -3.49 -0.30 15.85
CA LYS A 109 -4.64 0.07 16.72
C LYS A 109 -4.68 -0.71 18.04
N THR A 110 -4.19 -1.96 18.06
CA THR A 110 -4.20 -2.80 19.27
C THR A 110 -2.93 -2.70 20.11
N GLY A 111 -1.92 -1.92 19.67
CA GLY A 111 -0.67 -1.70 20.39
C GLY A 111 0.31 -2.86 20.25
N GLY A 112 0.39 -3.46 19.04
CA GLY A 112 1.23 -4.61 18.70
C GLY A 112 2.71 -4.39 19.03
N GLY A 113 3.06 -4.67 20.28
CA GLY A 113 4.42 -4.77 20.79
C GLY A 113 4.50 -5.98 21.72
N PRO A 114 5.66 -6.67 21.78
CA PRO A 114 5.88 -7.77 22.71
C PRO A 114 5.97 -7.22 24.14
N GLY A 115 4.83 -7.00 24.78
CA GLY A 115 4.77 -6.36 26.10
C GLY A 115 3.37 -6.23 26.72
N ARG A 116 2.36 -6.87 26.14
CA ARG A 116 1.16 -7.31 26.86
C ARG A 116 1.23 -8.81 27.08
#